data_AF-A0A0S8L2G7-F1
#
_entry.id   AF-A0A0S8L2G7-F1
#
_cell.length_a   1.000
_cell.length_b   1.000
_cell.length_c   1.000
_cell.angle_alpha   90.00
_cell.angle_beta   90.00
_cell.angle_gamma   90.00
#
_symmetry.space_group_name_H-M   'P 1'
#
loop_
_entity.id
_entity.type
_entity.pdbx_description
1 polymer ?
#
loop_
_entity_poly.entity_id
_entity_poly.type
_entity_poly.pdbx_seq_one_letter_code
_entity_poly.pdbx_strand_id
1 'polypeptide(L)'
;MLEGLIALPWWGYIVVALVFTHITIAGVTIYLHRHQAHRALDLHPIISHFFRFWLWLTTGMVTKEWAAIHRKHHATSDRAGDPHSPQIYGIRKVFWDGVSLYREASRDQSIMDKYGHGCPSDWVERNIYTRHSGKGVALMLLVNLALFGPIGLTIWAVQMIWIPLFAAGVINGIGHYWGYRSYEVGDTSTNIVPWGILIGGEELHNNHHSFASSAKLSSKWWEFDIGWMYIRMMEMVGLARVKKIPPELTCDTAKSHIDLDTVRAVIHARFLVMAQFARDVMKKVHREELKKLDRSDRERWTLVKRAKRLMVREAALLDEGSHARLQQALAQSQALQTVYAMKQKLQDIWQRSATTQEHLIQALQEWCREAEATRIQALRAFAERIRTYTLVPAAA
;
A
#
# COMPACT_ATOMS: atom_id res chain seq x y z
N MET A 1 -16.08 28.70 -36.09
CA MET A 1 -15.84 28.68 -34.64
C MET A 1 -14.54 27.96 -34.37
N LEU A 2 -13.41 28.68 -34.33
CA LEU A 2 -12.08 28.10 -34.03
C LEU A 2 -11.68 28.30 -32.56
N GLU A 3 -12.47 29.05 -31.77
CA GLU A 3 -12.07 29.47 -30.41
C GLU A 3 -12.71 28.66 -29.27
N GLY A 4 -13.51 27.64 -29.58
CA GLY A 4 -14.29 26.89 -28.56
C GLY A 4 -15.47 27.71 -28.01
N LEU A 5 -16.30 27.07 -27.18
CA LEU A 5 -17.44 27.71 -26.50
C LEU A 5 -17.03 28.53 -25.26
N ILE A 6 -15.86 28.26 -24.69
CA ILE A 6 -15.35 28.86 -23.46
C ILE A 6 -13.95 29.41 -23.73
N ALA A 7 -13.83 30.75 -23.74
CA ALA A 7 -12.55 31.43 -23.78
C ALA A 7 -12.02 31.68 -22.36
N LEU A 8 -10.81 31.22 -22.09
CA LEU A 8 -10.11 31.42 -20.82
C LEU A 8 -8.77 32.15 -21.03
N PRO A 9 -8.25 32.85 -20.02
CA PRO A 9 -6.84 33.23 -20.02
C PRO A 9 -5.97 31.96 -20.05
N TRP A 10 -4.72 32.06 -20.52
CA TRP A 10 -3.82 30.91 -20.73
C TRP A 10 -3.70 29.99 -19.49
N TRP A 11 -3.67 30.58 -18.29
CA TRP A 11 -3.58 29.83 -17.02
C TRP A 11 -4.89 29.10 -16.70
N GLY A 12 -6.04 29.57 -17.20
CA GLY A 12 -7.33 28.93 -17.00
C GLY A 12 -7.40 27.54 -17.63
N TYR A 13 -6.84 27.36 -18.83
CA TYR A 13 -6.75 26.04 -19.47
C TYR A 13 -5.88 25.06 -18.68
N ILE A 14 -4.80 25.55 -18.06
CA ILE A 14 -3.95 24.73 -17.17
C ILE A 14 -4.75 24.29 -15.95
N VAL A 15 -5.47 25.21 -15.30
CA VAL A 15 -6.34 24.88 -14.15
C VAL A 15 -7.40 23.86 -14.54
N VAL A 16 -8.06 24.01 -15.69
CA VAL A 16 -9.03 23.03 -16.20
C VAL A 16 -8.40 21.65 -16.36
N ALA A 17 -7.23 21.57 -17.01
CA ALA A 17 -6.53 20.31 -17.19
C ALA A 17 -6.20 19.64 -15.85
N LEU A 18 -5.66 20.41 -14.89
CA LEU A 18 -5.35 19.93 -13.54
C LEU A 18 -6.60 19.47 -12.78
N VAL A 19 -7.71 20.19 -12.87
CA VAL A 19 -8.97 19.80 -12.23
C VAL A 19 -9.51 18.51 -12.84
N PHE A 20 -9.51 18.40 -14.17
CA PHE A 20 -10.02 17.20 -14.86
C PHE A 20 -9.16 15.96 -14.57
N THR A 21 -7.84 16.09 -14.55
CA THR A 21 -6.96 14.99 -14.16
C THR A 21 -7.12 14.65 -12.68
N HIS A 22 -7.32 15.64 -11.81
CA HIS A 22 -7.55 15.42 -10.39
C HIS A 22 -8.86 14.67 -10.09
N ILE A 23 -9.96 15.01 -10.79
CA ILE A 23 -11.22 14.24 -10.68
C ILE A 23 -11.00 12.80 -11.17
N THR A 24 -10.19 12.61 -12.22
CA THR A 24 -9.85 11.28 -12.73
C THR A 24 -9.06 10.48 -11.68
N ILE A 25 -8.07 11.09 -11.03
CA ILE A 25 -7.32 10.49 -9.91
C ILE A 25 -8.26 10.13 -8.76
N ALA A 26 -9.16 11.03 -8.38
CA ALA A 26 -10.15 10.78 -7.34
C ALA A 26 -11.04 9.56 -7.69
N GLY A 27 -11.42 9.42 -8.97
CA GLY A 27 -12.13 8.22 -9.45
C GLY A 27 -11.28 6.95 -9.35
N VAL A 28 -10.00 7.00 -9.72
CA VAL A 28 -9.10 5.83 -9.60
C VAL A 28 -8.91 5.43 -8.14
N THR A 29 -8.53 6.37 -7.27
CA THR A 29 -8.24 6.06 -5.85
C THR A 29 -9.49 5.67 -5.06
N ILE A 30 -10.59 6.42 -5.18
CA ILE A 30 -11.77 6.20 -4.33
C ILE A 30 -12.62 5.06 -4.88
N TYR A 31 -12.94 5.11 -6.18
CA TYR A 31 -13.87 4.15 -6.79
C TYR A 31 -13.16 2.87 -7.25
N LEU A 32 -12.16 2.93 -8.13
CA LEU A 32 -11.53 1.70 -8.64
C LEU A 32 -10.71 0.98 -7.56
N HIS A 33 -9.89 1.73 -6.82
CA HIS A 33 -8.94 1.16 -5.87
C HIS A 33 -9.59 0.80 -4.53
N ARG A 34 -9.97 1.80 -3.72
CA ARG A 34 -10.45 1.56 -2.35
C ARG A 34 -11.82 0.89 -2.32
N HIS A 35 -12.76 1.31 -3.17
CA HIS A 35 -14.12 0.75 -3.20
C HIS A 35 -14.19 -0.58 -3.99
N GLN A 36 -13.84 -0.59 -5.28
CA GLN A 36 -14.02 -1.78 -6.12
C GLN A 36 -12.97 -2.86 -5.86
N ALA A 37 -11.66 -2.56 -5.90
CA ALA A 37 -10.64 -3.57 -5.71
C ALA A 37 -10.59 -4.11 -4.26
N HIS A 38 -10.61 -3.22 -3.26
CA HIS A 38 -10.39 -3.60 -1.85
C HIS A 38 -11.62 -3.68 -0.96
N ARG A 39 -12.77 -3.19 -1.42
CA ARG A 39 -14.02 -3.14 -0.63
C ARG A 39 -13.82 -2.48 0.74
N ALA A 40 -13.02 -1.43 0.77
CA ALA A 40 -12.64 -0.71 1.99
C ALA A 40 -13.73 0.28 2.46
N LEU A 41 -14.58 0.71 1.54
CA LEU A 41 -15.73 1.58 1.76
C LEU A 41 -16.88 1.19 0.83
N ASP A 42 -18.10 1.55 1.21
CA ASP A 42 -19.26 1.54 0.34
C ASP A 42 -19.55 2.98 -0.11
N LEU A 43 -19.88 3.17 -1.39
CA LEU A 43 -20.25 4.46 -1.97
C LEU A 43 -21.74 4.51 -2.25
N HIS A 44 -22.36 5.67 -2.06
CA HIS A 44 -23.73 5.90 -2.50
C HIS A 44 -23.85 5.68 -4.03
N PRO A 45 -24.92 5.07 -4.54
CA PRO A 45 -25.05 4.71 -5.96
C PRO A 45 -24.79 5.86 -6.93
N ILE A 46 -25.22 7.09 -6.59
CA ILE A 46 -24.98 8.28 -7.41
C ILE A 46 -23.48 8.58 -7.55
N ILE A 47 -22.73 8.55 -6.45
CA ILE A 47 -21.28 8.82 -6.46
C ILE A 47 -20.53 7.68 -7.15
N SER A 48 -20.92 6.44 -6.87
CA SER A 48 -20.38 5.27 -7.57
C SER A 48 -20.59 5.39 -9.09
N HIS A 49 -21.79 5.78 -9.53
CA HIS A 49 -22.09 5.96 -10.95
C HIS A 49 -21.33 7.15 -11.55
N PHE A 50 -21.23 8.28 -10.83
CA PHE A 50 -20.46 9.44 -11.26
C PHE A 50 -19.01 9.06 -11.57
N PHE A 51 -18.31 8.40 -10.65
CA PHE A 51 -16.93 7.98 -10.88
C PHE A 51 -16.81 6.99 -12.03
N ARG A 52 -17.73 6.03 -12.11
CA ARG A 52 -17.76 5.04 -13.19
C ARG A 52 -17.90 5.70 -14.57
N PHE A 53 -18.85 6.62 -14.70
CA PHE A 53 -19.06 7.40 -15.93
C PHE A 53 -17.85 8.28 -16.26
N TRP A 54 -17.31 8.98 -15.27
CA TRP A 54 -16.16 9.86 -15.45
C TRP A 54 -14.94 9.10 -15.95
N LEU A 55 -14.63 7.94 -15.35
CA LEU A 55 -13.51 7.10 -15.76
C LEU A 55 -13.72 6.48 -17.15
N TRP A 56 -14.94 6.07 -17.48
CA TRP A 56 -15.24 5.64 -18.85
C TRP A 56 -14.95 6.76 -19.86
N LEU A 57 -15.34 8.00 -19.52
CA LEU A 57 -15.12 9.18 -20.35
C LEU A 57 -13.62 9.54 -20.47
N THR A 58 -12.87 9.55 -19.37
CA THR A 58 -11.50 10.08 -19.34
C THR A 58 -10.40 9.04 -19.52
N THR A 59 -10.68 7.75 -19.36
CA THR A 59 -9.66 6.71 -19.44
C THR A 59 -10.09 5.48 -20.23
N GLY A 60 -11.40 5.28 -20.43
CA GLY A 60 -11.95 4.07 -21.06
C GLY A 60 -11.68 2.80 -20.24
N MET A 61 -11.36 2.91 -18.96
CA MET A 61 -11.07 1.74 -18.13
C MET A 61 -12.36 0.97 -17.80
N VAL A 62 -12.29 -0.35 -17.90
CA VAL A 62 -13.37 -1.25 -17.47
C VAL A 62 -13.17 -1.61 -16.01
N THR A 63 -14.21 -1.45 -15.19
CA THR A 63 -14.13 -1.62 -13.73
C THR A 63 -13.63 -3.02 -13.36
N LYS A 64 -14.19 -4.07 -13.98
CA LYS A 64 -13.83 -5.47 -13.72
C LYS A 64 -12.37 -5.76 -14.06
N GLU A 65 -11.89 -5.27 -15.19
CA GLU A 65 -10.51 -5.48 -15.63
C GLU A 65 -9.53 -4.87 -14.63
N TRP A 66 -9.72 -3.60 -14.29
CA TRP A 66 -8.83 -2.89 -13.39
C TRP A 66 -8.80 -3.54 -12.01
N ALA A 67 -9.97 -3.81 -11.42
CA ALA A 67 -10.05 -4.42 -10.10
C ALA A 67 -9.44 -5.83 -10.07
N ALA A 68 -9.65 -6.64 -11.11
CA ALA A 68 -9.10 -7.99 -11.21
C ALA A 68 -7.57 -7.99 -11.33
N ILE A 69 -7.03 -7.13 -12.19
CA ILE A 69 -5.58 -6.97 -12.39
C ILE A 69 -4.92 -6.47 -11.10
N HIS A 70 -5.52 -5.49 -10.43
CA HIS A 70 -5.03 -4.96 -9.16
C HIS A 70 -5.03 -6.01 -8.04
N ARG A 71 -6.10 -6.80 -7.94
CA ARG A 71 -6.19 -7.92 -6.98
C ARG A 71 -5.18 -9.03 -7.29
N LYS A 72 -4.92 -9.33 -8.58
CA LYS A 72 -3.86 -10.27 -8.97
C LYS A 72 -2.48 -9.74 -8.57
N HIS A 73 -2.21 -8.46 -8.81
CA HIS A 73 -0.99 -7.81 -8.35
C HIS A 73 -0.79 -7.99 -6.84
N HIS A 74 -1.79 -7.69 -5.99
CA HIS A 74 -1.67 -7.96 -4.56
C HIS A 74 -1.44 -9.43 -4.20
N ALA A 75 -2.08 -10.36 -4.93
CA ALA A 75 -1.96 -11.80 -4.66
C ALA A 75 -0.57 -12.36 -5.01
N THR A 76 0.10 -11.78 -6.00
CA THR A 76 1.40 -12.26 -6.50
C THR A 76 2.46 -11.15 -6.53
N SER A 77 2.32 -10.13 -5.67
CA SER A 77 3.14 -8.90 -5.72
C SER A 77 4.63 -9.22 -5.75
N ASP A 78 5.32 -8.69 -6.75
CA ASP A 78 6.76 -8.89 -6.98
C ASP A 78 7.21 -10.36 -7.09
N ARG A 79 6.28 -11.25 -7.46
CA ARG A 79 6.53 -12.68 -7.71
C ARG A 79 6.00 -13.07 -9.09
N ALA A 80 6.48 -14.20 -9.60
CA ALA A 80 6.01 -14.76 -10.86
C ALA A 80 4.47 -14.76 -10.92
N GLY A 81 3.92 -14.11 -11.96
CA GLY A 81 2.48 -13.92 -12.13
C GLY A 81 1.97 -12.52 -11.78
N ASP A 82 2.75 -11.64 -11.15
CA ASP A 82 2.40 -10.22 -11.04
C ASP A 82 2.25 -9.58 -12.44
N PRO A 83 1.11 -8.97 -12.78
CA PRO A 83 0.89 -8.39 -14.10
C PRO A 83 1.79 -7.18 -14.42
N HIS A 84 2.36 -6.50 -13.42
CA HIS A 84 3.11 -5.27 -13.65
C HIS A 84 4.24 -5.02 -12.63
N SER A 85 4.87 -6.07 -12.10
CA SER A 85 6.01 -5.90 -11.19
C SER A 85 7.24 -5.32 -11.90
N PRO A 86 7.83 -4.21 -11.40
CA PRO A 86 9.10 -3.70 -11.90
C PRO A 86 10.29 -4.58 -11.52
N GLN A 87 10.12 -5.50 -10.55
CA GLN A 87 11.16 -6.48 -10.19
C GLN A 87 11.26 -7.61 -11.23
N ILE A 88 10.18 -7.88 -11.97
CA ILE A 88 10.12 -8.93 -12.99
C ILE A 88 10.36 -8.35 -14.39
N TYR A 89 9.64 -7.29 -14.73
CA TYR A 89 9.67 -6.71 -16.07
C TYR A 89 10.70 -5.59 -16.23
N GLY A 90 11.29 -5.14 -15.12
CA GLY A 90 12.20 -4.00 -15.07
C GLY A 90 11.46 -2.65 -15.02
N ILE A 91 12.00 -1.73 -14.23
CA ILE A 91 11.40 -0.40 -14.00
C ILE A 91 11.15 0.37 -15.29
N ARG A 92 12.03 0.28 -16.30
CA ARG A 92 11.86 1.00 -17.57
C ARG A 92 10.62 0.55 -18.33
N LYS A 93 10.34 -0.76 -18.34
CA LYS A 93 9.16 -1.31 -19.04
C LYS A 93 7.88 -0.92 -18.31
N VAL A 94 7.83 -1.10 -16.99
CA VAL A 94 6.65 -0.71 -16.20
C VAL A 94 6.39 0.80 -16.28
N PHE A 95 7.44 1.62 -16.25
CA PHE A 95 7.32 3.08 -16.30
C PHE A 95 6.82 3.62 -17.63
N TRP A 96 7.41 3.19 -18.75
CA TRP A 96 7.10 3.75 -20.07
C TRP A 96 6.07 2.95 -20.87
N ASP A 97 5.91 1.66 -20.55
CA ASP A 97 5.07 0.73 -21.31
C ASP A 97 4.14 -0.10 -20.41
N GLY A 98 3.82 0.40 -19.20
CA GLY A 98 2.89 -0.27 -18.28
C GLY A 98 1.49 -0.49 -18.86
N VAL A 99 1.09 0.30 -19.87
CA VAL A 99 -0.18 0.13 -20.59
C VAL A 99 -0.20 -1.17 -21.41
N SER A 100 0.92 -1.60 -21.99
CA SER A 100 0.97 -2.87 -22.72
C SER A 100 0.79 -4.05 -21.78
N LEU A 101 1.45 -4.01 -20.63
CA LEU A 101 1.31 -5.00 -19.54
C LEU A 101 -0.14 -5.07 -19.04
N TYR A 102 -0.77 -3.92 -18.82
CA TYR A 102 -2.19 -3.86 -18.45
C TYR A 102 -3.09 -4.50 -19.52
N ARG A 103 -2.88 -4.17 -20.81
CA ARG A 103 -3.68 -4.71 -21.93
C ARG A 103 -3.49 -6.21 -22.13
N GLU A 104 -2.28 -6.71 -21.89
CA GLU A 104 -2.00 -8.15 -21.91
C GLU A 104 -2.79 -8.84 -20.79
N ALA A 105 -2.69 -8.33 -19.57
CA ALA A 105 -3.43 -8.87 -18.42
C ALA A 105 -4.95 -8.76 -18.58
N SER A 106 -5.48 -7.67 -19.17
CA SER A 106 -6.92 -7.52 -19.37
C SER A 106 -7.52 -8.52 -20.34
N ARG A 107 -6.70 -9.11 -21.22
CA ARG A 107 -7.12 -10.15 -22.19
C ARG A 107 -7.08 -11.56 -21.60
N ASP A 108 -6.45 -11.75 -20.44
CA ASP A 108 -6.39 -13.04 -19.76
C ASP A 108 -7.67 -13.27 -18.95
N GLN A 109 -8.58 -14.08 -19.52
CA GLN A 109 -9.87 -14.40 -18.92
C GLN A 109 -9.73 -15.10 -17.56
N SER A 110 -8.63 -15.84 -17.33
CA SER A 110 -8.41 -16.51 -16.04
C SER A 110 -8.25 -15.50 -14.89
N ILE A 111 -7.70 -14.31 -15.17
CA ILE A 111 -7.61 -13.21 -14.20
C ILE A 111 -9.01 -12.68 -13.89
N MET A 112 -9.82 -12.47 -14.93
CA MET A 112 -11.17 -11.93 -14.80
C MET A 112 -12.09 -12.86 -14.01
N ASP A 113 -11.95 -14.17 -14.23
CA ASP A 113 -12.77 -15.19 -13.59
C ASP A 113 -12.36 -15.42 -12.14
N LYS A 114 -11.06 -15.35 -11.82
CA LYS A 114 -10.55 -15.57 -10.44
C LYS A 114 -10.58 -14.32 -9.57
N TYR A 115 -10.35 -13.13 -10.14
CA TYR A 115 -10.16 -11.90 -9.39
C TYR A 115 -11.21 -10.83 -9.68
N GLY A 116 -12.09 -10.99 -10.68
CA GLY A 116 -13.07 -9.97 -11.07
C GLY A 116 -14.38 -9.94 -10.28
N HIS A 117 -14.51 -10.74 -9.20
CA HIS A 117 -15.78 -10.90 -8.48
C HIS A 117 -16.28 -9.62 -7.80
N GLY A 118 -17.61 -9.44 -7.78
CA GLY A 118 -18.28 -8.32 -7.12
C GLY A 118 -18.05 -6.94 -7.75
N CYS A 119 -17.57 -6.90 -9.00
CA CYS A 119 -17.60 -5.69 -9.82
C CYS A 119 -19.00 -5.50 -10.44
N PRO A 120 -19.38 -4.28 -10.87
CA PRO A 120 -20.66 -4.03 -11.52
C PRO A 120 -20.83 -4.90 -12.75
N SER A 121 -22.06 -5.33 -12.97
CA SER A 121 -22.47 -6.05 -14.18
C SER A 121 -23.86 -5.63 -14.63
N ASP A 122 -24.36 -4.47 -14.21
CA ASP A 122 -25.65 -3.94 -14.63
C ASP A 122 -25.67 -3.64 -16.15
N TRP A 123 -26.86 -3.29 -16.64
CA TRP A 123 -27.07 -3.04 -18.07
C TRP A 123 -26.15 -1.93 -18.61
N VAL A 124 -25.90 -0.86 -17.84
CA VAL A 124 -25.05 0.26 -18.27
C VAL A 124 -23.60 -0.20 -18.39
N GLU A 125 -23.10 -0.95 -17.40
CA GLU A 125 -21.74 -1.52 -17.46
C GLU A 125 -21.56 -2.38 -18.72
N ARG A 126 -22.48 -3.33 -18.96
CA ARG A 126 -22.35 -4.29 -20.08
C ARG A 126 -22.50 -3.64 -21.45
N ASN A 127 -23.48 -2.76 -21.62
CA ASN A 127 -23.87 -2.28 -22.95
C ASN A 127 -23.25 -0.94 -23.33
N ILE A 128 -22.81 -0.15 -22.35
CA ILE A 128 -22.20 1.16 -22.59
C ILE A 128 -20.73 1.11 -22.20
N TYR A 129 -20.41 0.92 -20.91
CA TYR A 129 -19.04 1.16 -20.44
C TYR A 129 -18.04 0.12 -20.90
N THR A 130 -18.33 -1.18 -20.75
CA THR A 130 -17.46 -2.26 -21.21
C THR A 130 -17.46 -2.37 -22.74
N ARG A 131 -18.64 -2.46 -23.37
CA ARG A 131 -18.76 -2.67 -24.82
C ARG A 131 -18.21 -1.50 -25.65
N HIS A 132 -18.25 -0.29 -25.11
CA HIS A 132 -17.87 0.93 -25.81
C HIS A 132 -16.85 1.76 -25.03
N SER A 133 -15.91 1.10 -24.35
CA SER A 133 -14.83 1.75 -23.57
C SER A 133 -14.09 2.84 -24.34
N GLY A 134 -13.72 2.58 -25.60
CA GLY A 134 -13.06 3.57 -26.46
C GLY A 134 -13.93 4.76 -26.88
N LYS A 135 -15.27 4.62 -26.87
CA LYS A 135 -16.17 5.73 -27.25
C LYS A 135 -16.21 6.82 -26.18
N GLY A 136 -15.99 6.48 -24.90
CA GLY A 136 -15.91 7.48 -23.83
C GLY A 136 -14.74 8.43 -24.05
N VAL A 137 -13.56 7.86 -24.31
CA VAL A 137 -12.35 8.62 -24.63
C VAL A 137 -12.53 9.53 -25.86
N ALA A 138 -13.16 9.01 -26.92
CA ALA A 138 -13.47 9.80 -28.11
C ALA A 138 -14.49 10.92 -27.82
N LEU A 139 -15.50 10.65 -26.99
CA LEU A 139 -16.46 11.66 -26.55
C LEU A 139 -15.76 12.77 -25.75
N MET A 140 -14.83 12.43 -24.86
CA MET A 140 -14.06 13.43 -24.10
C MET A 140 -13.22 14.32 -25.01
N LEU A 141 -12.68 13.79 -26.11
CA LEU A 141 -11.97 14.58 -27.11
C LEU A 141 -12.91 15.60 -27.75
N LEU A 142 -14.08 15.15 -28.22
CA LEU A 142 -15.07 16.02 -28.83
C LEU A 142 -15.56 17.09 -27.86
N VAL A 143 -15.79 16.74 -26.59
CA VAL A 143 -16.16 17.69 -25.52
C VAL A 143 -15.07 18.75 -25.33
N ASN A 144 -13.80 18.34 -25.20
CA ASN A 144 -12.71 19.31 -25.05
C ASN A 144 -12.56 20.22 -26.27
N LEU A 145 -12.66 19.69 -27.49
CA LEU A 145 -12.60 20.48 -28.72
C LEU A 145 -13.78 21.45 -28.84
N ALA A 146 -14.99 21.02 -28.47
CA ALA A 146 -16.17 21.88 -28.49
C ALA A 146 -16.05 23.01 -27.44
N LEU A 147 -15.61 22.68 -26.22
CA LEU A 147 -15.50 23.66 -25.14
C LEU A 147 -14.34 24.63 -25.32
N PHE A 148 -13.18 24.15 -25.76
CA PHE A 148 -11.93 24.93 -25.73
C PHE A 148 -11.28 25.11 -27.11
N GLY A 149 -11.90 24.66 -28.20
CA GLY A 149 -11.31 24.74 -29.52
C GLY A 149 -10.05 23.86 -29.66
N PRO A 150 -9.09 24.22 -30.52
CA PRO A 150 -7.87 23.43 -30.76
C PRO A 150 -7.03 23.15 -29.51
N ILE A 151 -6.97 24.06 -28.54
CA ILE A 151 -6.23 23.83 -27.28
C ILE A 151 -6.86 22.71 -26.44
N GLY A 152 -8.15 22.40 -26.68
CA GLY A 152 -8.82 21.24 -26.11
C GLY A 152 -8.14 19.91 -26.46
N LEU A 153 -7.46 19.80 -27.62
CA LEU A 153 -6.67 18.62 -27.96
C LEU A 153 -5.53 18.39 -26.96
N THR A 154 -4.86 19.47 -26.55
CA THR A 154 -3.77 19.42 -25.56
C THR A 154 -4.30 19.03 -24.18
N ILE A 155 -5.43 19.60 -23.75
CA ILE A 155 -6.07 19.23 -22.48
C ILE A 155 -6.41 17.74 -22.48
N TRP A 156 -7.04 17.25 -23.56
CA TRP A 156 -7.38 15.84 -23.71
C TRP A 156 -6.13 14.94 -23.71
N ALA A 157 -5.06 15.32 -24.43
CA ALA A 157 -3.82 14.55 -24.46
C ALA A 157 -3.18 14.44 -23.06
N VAL A 158 -3.19 15.53 -22.27
CA VAL A 158 -2.76 15.51 -20.87
C VAL A 158 -3.61 14.55 -20.05
N GLN A 159 -4.93 14.53 -20.23
CA GLN A 159 -5.80 13.56 -19.54
C GLN A 159 -5.44 12.10 -19.89
N MET A 160 -5.17 11.81 -21.17
CA MET A 160 -4.86 10.45 -21.64
C MET A 160 -3.54 9.91 -21.11
N ILE A 161 -2.50 10.76 -21.00
CA ILE A 161 -1.19 10.33 -20.50
C ILE A 161 -1.14 10.26 -18.97
N TRP A 162 -2.03 10.98 -18.28
CA TRP A 162 -1.97 11.15 -16.82
C TRP A 162 -1.99 9.82 -16.06
N ILE A 163 -3.03 9.02 -16.23
CA ILE A 163 -3.17 7.75 -15.51
C ILE A 163 -2.10 6.73 -15.90
N PRO A 164 -1.77 6.50 -17.19
CA PRO A 164 -0.63 5.66 -17.57
C PRO A 164 0.68 6.05 -16.88
N LEU A 165 1.04 7.33 -16.90
CA LEU A 165 2.30 7.79 -16.32
C LEU A 165 2.30 7.65 -14.80
N PHE A 166 1.25 8.12 -14.14
CA PHE A 166 1.22 8.21 -12.69
C PHE A 166 0.81 6.91 -12.00
N ALA A 167 -0.20 6.20 -12.48
CA ALA A 167 -0.63 4.95 -11.86
C ALA A 167 0.28 3.78 -12.26
N ALA A 168 0.50 3.55 -13.56
CA ALA A 168 1.35 2.44 -13.99
C ALA A 168 2.84 2.77 -13.76
N GLY A 169 3.29 3.95 -14.15
CA GLY A 169 4.71 4.28 -14.05
C GLY A 169 5.18 4.68 -12.66
N VAL A 170 4.49 5.61 -12.00
CA VAL A 170 4.91 6.09 -10.67
C VAL A 170 4.47 5.13 -9.57
N ILE A 171 3.19 4.77 -9.44
CA ILE A 171 2.74 3.87 -8.35
C ILE A 171 3.27 2.45 -8.54
N ASN A 172 2.91 1.78 -9.64
CA ASN A 172 3.31 0.37 -9.81
C ASN A 172 4.80 0.24 -10.12
N GLY A 173 5.39 1.21 -10.82
CA GLY A 173 6.84 1.24 -11.08
C GLY A 173 7.64 1.76 -9.89
N ILE A 174 7.65 3.08 -9.66
CA ILE A 174 8.48 3.69 -8.61
C ILE A 174 8.08 3.19 -7.22
N GLY A 175 6.78 3.05 -6.93
CA GLY A 175 6.28 2.56 -5.65
C GLY A 175 6.80 1.16 -5.30
N HIS A 176 7.16 0.31 -6.26
CA HIS A 176 7.80 -0.99 -6.00
C HIS A 176 9.33 -1.00 -6.18
N TYR A 177 9.95 0.16 -6.45
CA TYR A 177 11.37 0.27 -6.77
C TYR A 177 12.14 1.18 -5.81
N TRP A 178 11.54 2.30 -5.40
CA TRP A 178 12.22 3.31 -4.59
C TRP A 178 11.27 4.13 -3.72
N GLY A 179 11.64 4.29 -2.45
CA GLY A 179 10.92 5.11 -1.49
C GLY A 179 11.27 4.72 -0.04
N TYR A 180 10.44 5.17 0.90
CA TYR A 180 10.54 4.78 2.30
C TYR A 180 9.50 3.72 2.65
N ARG A 181 9.69 3.00 3.76
CA ARG A 181 8.73 1.99 4.24
C ARG A 181 8.34 2.31 5.68
N SER A 182 7.05 2.38 5.92
CA SER A 182 6.47 2.46 7.26
C SER A 182 6.40 1.09 7.92
N TYR A 183 6.28 0.03 7.11
CA TYR A 183 6.09 -1.35 7.53
C TYR A 183 6.89 -2.29 6.63
N GLU A 184 7.33 -3.41 7.20
CA GLU A 184 7.91 -4.49 6.42
C GLU A 184 6.83 -5.51 6.05
N VAL A 185 6.69 -5.71 4.75
CA VAL A 185 5.79 -6.65 4.07
C VAL A 185 6.60 -7.50 3.09
N GLY A 186 6.04 -8.63 2.66
CA GLY A 186 6.71 -9.61 1.80
C GLY A 186 6.89 -9.22 0.33
N ASP A 187 6.69 -7.96 -0.02
CA ASP A 187 6.86 -7.36 -1.36
C ASP A 187 7.80 -6.14 -1.31
N THR A 188 8.12 -5.54 -2.46
CA THR A 188 9.04 -4.40 -2.55
C THR A 188 8.35 -3.03 -2.51
N SER A 189 7.06 -2.95 -2.14
CA SER A 189 6.30 -1.69 -2.05
C SER A 189 6.95 -0.65 -1.13
N THR A 190 6.87 0.62 -1.49
CA THR A 190 7.46 1.76 -0.80
C THR A 190 6.51 2.95 -0.90
N ASN A 191 6.44 3.75 0.14
CA ASN A 191 5.85 5.08 0.06
C ASN A 191 6.83 6.00 -0.69
N ILE A 192 6.31 6.78 -1.63
CA ILE A 192 7.14 7.63 -2.52
C ILE A 192 7.39 8.98 -1.84
N VAL A 193 6.31 9.73 -1.56
CA VAL A 193 6.34 11.02 -0.86
C VAL A 193 5.19 11.10 0.15
N PRO A 194 5.32 11.87 1.24
CA PRO A 194 4.33 11.88 2.31
C PRO A 194 3.09 12.73 2.02
N TRP A 195 3.07 13.52 0.94
CA TRP A 195 2.02 14.52 0.73
C TRP A 195 0.73 13.95 0.13
N GLY A 196 0.75 12.85 -0.63
CA GLY A 196 -0.49 12.20 -1.06
C GLY A 196 -1.48 13.07 -1.86
N ILE A 197 -1.02 14.07 -2.62
CA ILE A 197 -1.89 15.03 -3.36
C ILE A 197 -1.98 14.67 -4.84
N LEU A 198 -0.83 14.43 -5.48
CA LEU A 198 -0.73 14.38 -6.93
C LEU A 198 -1.41 13.15 -7.51
N ILE A 199 -1.48 12.06 -6.76
CA ILE A 199 -2.07 10.79 -7.20
C ILE A 199 -3.02 10.24 -6.15
N GLY A 200 -3.69 11.12 -5.41
CA GLY A 200 -4.86 10.73 -4.62
C GLY A 200 -4.54 10.03 -3.29
N GLY A 201 -3.29 10.08 -2.82
CA GLY A 201 -2.82 9.37 -1.64
C GLY A 201 -2.19 8.02 -1.96
N GLU A 202 -2.25 7.58 -3.22
CA GLU A 202 -1.64 6.32 -3.68
C GLU A 202 -0.10 6.35 -3.55
N GLU A 203 0.51 7.52 -3.37
CA GLU A 203 1.93 7.69 -3.03
C GLU A 203 2.32 6.91 -1.76
N LEU A 204 1.37 6.62 -0.88
CA LEU A 204 1.53 5.88 0.37
C LEU A 204 1.40 4.37 0.15
N HIS A 205 2.09 3.87 -0.87
CA HIS A 205 1.91 2.53 -1.44
C HIS A 205 2.37 1.40 -0.50
N ASN A 206 3.41 1.59 0.31
CA ASN A 206 3.80 0.60 1.33
C ASN A 206 2.76 0.48 2.44
N ASN A 207 2.18 1.59 2.88
CA ASN A 207 1.09 1.55 3.85
C ASN A 207 -0.11 0.79 3.28
N HIS A 208 -0.44 1.07 2.02
CA HIS A 208 -1.48 0.37 1.26
C HIS A 208 -1.22 -1.14 1.21
N HIS A 209 -0.05 -1.58 0.77
CA HIS A 209 0.31 -3.01 0.73
C HIS A 209 0.29 -3.68 2.11
N SER A 210 0.53 -2.92 3.17
CA SER A 210 0.45 -3.42 4.55
C SER A 210 -0.99 -3.62 5.02
N PHE A 211 -1.89 -2.71 4.68
CA PHE A 211 -3.28 -2.74 5.09
C PHE A 211 -4.22 -2.58 3.89
N ALA A 212 -4.12 -3.47 2.91
CA ALA A 212 -4.77 -3.32 1.60
C ALA A 212 -6.29 -3.10 1.67
N SER A 213 -6.95 -3.69 2.66
CA SER A 213 -8.40 -3.52 2.85
C SER A 213 -8.81 -2.19 3.50
N SER A 214 -7.86 -1.32 3.85
CA SER A 214 -8.10 -0.05 4.53
C SER A 214 -8.51 1.04 3.56
N ALA A 215 -9.50 1.87 3.94
CA ALA A 215 -9.82 3.09 3.21
C ALA A 215 -8.79 4.20 3.51
N LYS A 216 -8.13 4.09 4.67
CA LYS A 216 -6.96 4.81 5.20
C LYS A 216 -5.63 4.47 4.52
N LEU A 217 -5.05 5.25 3.59
CA LEU A 217 -3.68 4.97 3.11
C LEU A 217 -2.59 5.61 3.99
N SER A 218 -2.87 6.74 4.65
CA SER A 218 -1.94 7.32 5.62
C SER A 218 -1.87 6.56 6.94
N SER A 219 -0.65 6.40 7.45
CA SER A 219 -0.34 5.68 8.69
C SER A 219 0.44 6.51 9.70
N LYS A 220 1.22 7.51 9.25
CA LYS A 220 1.94 8.46 10.12
C LYS A 220 1.23 9.80 10.16
N TRP A 221 1.41 10.55 11.25
CA TRP A 221 0.74 11.85 11.40
C TRP A 221 1.19 12.91 10.38
N TRP A 222 2.40 12.77 9.84
CA TRP A 222 2.97 13.65 8.80
C TRP A 222 2.65 13.18 7.37
N GLU A 223 1.92 12.07 7.20
CA GLU A 223 1.46 11.60 5.89
C GLU A 223 0.08 12.18 5.61
N PHE A 224 -0.05 12.94 4.52
CA PHE A 224 -1.34 13.43 4.03
C PHE A 224 -1.89 12.48 2.96
N ASP A 225 -3.19 12.21 3.02
CA ASP A 225 -3.93 11.35 2.10
C ASP A 225 -5.17 12.12 1.62
N ILE A 226 -5.09 12.70 0.43
CA ILE A 226 -6.19 13.52 -0.10
C ILE A 226 -7.42 12.66 -0.44
N GLY A 227 -7.23 11.40 -0.85
CA GLY A 227 -8.33 10.47 -1.08
C GLY A 227 -9.11 10.19 0.20
N TRP A 228 -8.40 10.06 1.34
CA TRP A 228 -9.04 9.93 2.65
C TRP A 228 -9.83 11.19 3.03
N MET A 229 -9.28 12.38 2.78
CA MET A 229 -9.99 13.64 3.01
C MET A 229 -11.33 13.66 2.24
N TYR A 230 -11.33 13.29 0.95
CA TYR A 230 -12.55 13.22 0.16
C TYR A 230 -13.55 12.17 0.66
N ILE A 231 -13.07 10.98 1.05
CA ILE A 231 -13.91 9.94 1.65
C ILE A 231 -14.59 10.46 2.91
N ARG A 232 -13.86 11.15 3.79
CA ARG A 232 -14.42 11.75 5.01
C ARG A 232 -15.41 12.86 4.70
N MET A 233 -15.16 13.69 3.68
CA MET A 233 -16.13 14.68 3.21
C MET A 233 -17.43 14.05 2.73
N MET A 234 -17.36 12.96 1.95
CA MET A 234 -18.56 12.23 1.51
C MET A 234 -19.28 11.53 2.65
N GLU A 235 -18.55 10.98 3.62
CA GLU A 235 -19.13 10.33 4.80
C GLU A 235 -19.91 11.30 5.67
N MET A 236 -19.42 12.55 5.85
CA MET A 236 -20.13 13.60 6.59
C MET A 236 -21.52 13.92 6.01
N VAL A 237 -21.73 13.73 4.71
CA VAL A 237 -23.01 13.97 4.03
C VAL A 237 -23.76 12.68 3.68
N GLY A 238 -23.33 11.52 4.21
CA GLY A 238 -24.00 10.23 4.01
C GLY A 238 -23.80 9.60 2.62
N LEU A 239 -22.82 10.07 1.83
CA LEU A 239 -22.54 9.58 0.48
C LEU A 239 -21.48 8.48 0.42
N ALA A 240 -20.80 8.21 1.54
CA ALA A 240 -19.86 7.11 1.68
C ALA A 240 -19.97 6.51 3.09
N ARG A 241 -19.66 5.22 3.22
CA ARG A 241 -19.52 4.53 4.51
C ARG A 241 -18.19 3.80 4.55
N VAL A 242 -17.29 4.20 5.44
CA VAL A 242 -16.02 3.49 5.64
C VAL A 242 -16.29 2.16 6.34
N LYS A 243 -15.71 1.07 5.82
CA LYS A 243 -15.88 -0.27 6.40
C LYS A 243 -14.67 -0.69 7.22
N LYS A 244 -13.49 -0.27 6.78
CA LYS A 244 -12.21 -0.75 7.30
C LYS A 244 -11.18 0.37 7.33
N ILE A 245 -10.49 0.46 8.45
CA ILE A 245 -9.32 1.31 8.66
C ILE A 245 -8.19 0.44 9.22
N PRO A 246 -6.93 0.92 9.22
CA PRO A 246 -5.84 0.16 9.84
C PRO A 246 -6.15 -0.02 11.33
N PRO A 247 -5.85 -1.19 11.91
CA PRO A 247 -6.09 -1.44 13.33
C PRO A 247 -5.26 -0.47 14.17
N GLU A 248 -5.85 0.01 15.26
CA GLU A 248 -5.15 0.84 16.24
C GLU A 248 -4.81 -0.01 17.47
N LEU A 249 -3.52 -0.07 17.77
CA LEU A 249 -2.98 -0.85 18.88
C LEU A 249 -2.84 0.05 20.11
N THR A 250 -3.52 -0.31 21.21
CA THR A 250 -3.41 0.39 22.50
C THR A 250 -2.87 -0.56 23.57
N CYS A 251 -2.50 0.02 24.71
CA CYS A 251 -1.99 -0.72 25.86
C CYS A 251 -2.97 -0.57 27.02
N ASP A 252 -3.58 -1.66 27.45
CA ASP A 252 -4.37 -1.73 28.67
C ASP A 252 -3.45 -2.08 29.84
N THR A 253 -3.22 -1.10 30.72
CA THR A 253 -2.33 -1.26 31.89
C THR A 253 -2.89 -2.20 32.95
N ALA A 254 -4.18 -2.53 32.91
CA ALA A 254 -4.78 -3.51 33.81
C ALA A 254 -4.44 -4.95 33.40
N LYS A 255 -4.06 -5.20 32.14
CA LYS A 255 -3.70 -6.53 31.64
C LYS A 255 -2.28 -6.90 32.04
N SER A 256 -2.13 -8.04 32.70
CA SER A 256 -0.84 -8.61 33.11
C SER A 256 -0.49 -9.93 32.41
N HIS A 257 -1.43 -10.52 31.68
CA HIS A 257 -1.26 -11.81 30.98
C HIS A 257 -1.80 -11.73 29.55
N ILE A 258 -1.33 -12.66 28.72
CA ILE A 258 -1.78 -12.79 27.33
C ILE A 258 -3.08 -13.57 27.34
N ASP A 259 -4.13 -12.93 26.84
CA ASP A 259 -5.43 -13.52 26.60
C ASP A 259 -5.77 -13.54 25.10
N LEU A 260 -6.99 -13.95 24.78
CA LEU A 260 -7.47 -14.00 23.41
C LEU A 260 -7.53 -12.62 22.74
N ASP A 261 -7.84 -11.57 23.49
CA ASP A 261 -7.89 -10.21 22.98
C ASP A 261 -6.49 -9.70 22.60
N THR A 262 -5.47 -9.97 23.43
CA THR A 262 -4.07 -9.67 23.12
C THR A 262 -3.62 -10.37 21.84
N VAL A 263 -3.96 -11.65 21.68
CA VAL A 263 -3.61 -12.41 20.47
C VAL A 263 -4.30 -11.83 19.23
N ARG A 264 -5.59 -11.50 19.32
CA ARG A 264 -6.31 -10.81 18.23
C ARG A 264 -5.62 -9.49 17.88
N ALA A 265 -5.29 -8.68 18.88
CA ALA A 265 -4.60 -7.40 18.68
C ALA A 265 -3.26 -7.58 17.97
N VAL A 266 -2.42 -8.51 18.44
CA VAL A 266 -1.10 -8.78 17.85
C VAL A 266 -1.22 -9.27 16.41
N ILE A 267 -2.17 -10.16 16.10
CA ILE A 267 -2.33 -10.73 14.75
C ILE A 267 -2.88 -9.70 13.77
N HIS A 268 -3.94 -8.99 14.16
CA HIS A 268 -4.55 -7.96 13.32
C HIS A 268 -3.58 -6.79 13.09
N ALA A 269 -2.85 -6.37 14.12
CA ALA A 269 -1.89 -5.27 14.07
C ALA A 269 -0.44 -5.74 13.84
N ARG A 270 -0.21 -6.93 13.27
CA ARG A 270 1.15 -7.54 13.16
C ARG A 270 2.20 -6.61 12.56
N PHE A 271 1.85 -5.83 11.54
CA PHE A 271 2.79 -4.88 10.92
C PHE A 271 3.16 -3.74 11.87
N LEU A 272 2.21 -3.25 12.69
CA LEU A 272 2.47 -2.27 13.74
C LEU A 272 3.35 -2.87 14.85
N VAL A 273 3.08 -4.10 15.27
CA VAL A 273 3.89 -4.81 16.28
C VAL A 273 5.32 -4.99 15.79
N MET A 274 5.52 -5.41 14.53
CA MET A 274 6.87 -5.55 13.95
C MET A 274 7.58 -4.21 13.76
N ALA A 275 6.86 -3.16 13.36
CA ALA A 275 7.43 -1.81 13.29
C ALA A 275 7.83 -1.28 14.67
N GLN A 276 7.05 -1.58 15.72
CA GLN A 276 7.39 -1.30 17.11
C GLN A 276 8.61 -2.13 17.55
N PHE A 277 8.67 -3.42 17.26
CA PHE A 277 9.83 -4.27 17.57
C PHE A 277 11.12 -3.73 16.92
N ALA A 278 11.05 -3.39 15.63
CA ALA A 278 12.18 -2.82 14.90
C ALA A 278 12.69 -1.51 15.52
N ARG A 279 11.79 -0.63 15.97
CA ARG A 279 12.13 0.66 16.57
C ARG A 279 12.57 0.55 18.02
N ASP A 280 11.85 -0.23 18.82
CA ASP A 280 11.93 -0.21 20.27
C ASP A 280 12.91 -1.29 20.80
N VAL A 281 13.15 -2.35 20.02
CA VAL A 281 14.12 -3.41 20.34
C VAL A 281 15.34 -3.32 19.41
N MET A 282 15.16 -3.61 18.12
CA MET A 282 16.29 -3.84 17.21
C MET A 282 17.16 -2.59 17.04
N LYS A 283 16.56 -1.42 16.82
CA LYS A 283 17.29 -0.16 16.68
C LYS A 283 18.04 0.24 17.97
N LYS A 284 17.49 -0.08 19.16
CA LYS A 284 18.15 0.22 20.44
C LYS A 284 19.36 -0.69 20.65
N VAL A 285 19.17 -2.00 20.56
CA VAL A 285 20.25 -2.99 20.71
C VAL A 285 21.32 -2.78 19.63
N HIS A 286 20.94 -2.54 18.38
CA HIS A 286 21.88 -2.18 17.32
C HIS A 286 22.75 -0.97 17.68
N ARG A 287 22.14 0.09 18.23
CA ARG A 287 22.87 1.29 18.63
C ARG A 287 23.80 1.03 19.81
N GLU A 288 23.40 0.20 20.77
CA GLU A 288 24.21 -0.19 21.93
C GLU A 288 25.42 -1.02 21.50
N GLU A 289 25.20 -2.03 20.66
CA GLU A 289 26.27 -2.89 20.14
C GLU A 289 27.25 -2.11 19.25
N LEU A 290 26.76 -1.21 18.39
CA LEU A 290 27.62 -0.36 17.57
C LEU A 290 28.49 0.60 18.39
N LYS A 291 28.06 0.99 19.60
CA LYS A 291 28.85 1.84 20.51
C LYS A 291 29.97 1.06 21.21
N LYS A 292 29.83 -0.26 21.37
CA LYS A 292 30.84 -1.12 22.02
C LYS A 292 32.03 -1.42 21.11
N LEU A 293 31.86 -1.25 19.80
CA LEU A 293 32.92 -1.50 18.82
C LEU A 293 33.95 -0.37 18.80
N ASP A 294 35.22 -0.75 18.66
CA ASP A 294 36.28 0.19 18.36
C ASP A 294 36.05 0.82 16.97
N ARG A 295 36.18 2.15 16.89
CA ARG A 295 36.05 2.90 15.63
C ARG A 295 37.29 2.78 14.75
N SER A 296 38.42 2.33 15.30
CA SER A 296 39.64 2.08 14.51
C SER A 296 39.45 0.89 13.55
N ASP A 297 38.70 -0.14 13.97
CA ASP A 297 38.26 -1.25 13.13
C ASP A 297 37.08 -0.85 12.23
N ARG A 298 37.43 -0.13 11.16
CA ARG A 298 36.46 0.43 10.21
C ARG A 298 35.64 -0.65 9.50
N GLU A 299 36.21 -1.83 9.26
CA GLU A 299 35.55 -2.92 8.55
C GLU A 299 34.41 -3.48 9.41
N ARG A 300 34.73 -3.92 10.63
CA ARG A 300 33.73 -4.46 11.57
C ARG A 300 32.67 -3.42 11.92
N TRP A 301 33.07 -2.18 12.15
CA TRP A 301 32.13 -1.10 12.45
C TRP A 301 31.16 -0.85 11.28
N THR A 302 31.67 -0.86 10.04
CA THR A 302 30.84 -0.64 8.84
C THR A 302 29.89 -1.80 8.60
N LEU A 303 30.35 -3.04 8.80
CA LEU A 303 29.54 -4.25 8.70
C LEU A 303 28.34 -4.18 9.65
N VAL A 304 28.58 -3.97 10.95
CA VAL A 304 27.51 -3.87 11.95
C VAL A 304 26.62 -2.65 11.69
N LYS A 305 27.17 -1.50 11.28
CA LYS A 305 26.36 -0.33 10.92
C LYS A 305 25.37 -0.62 9.79
N ARG A 306 25.80 -1.34 8.75
CA ARG A 306 24.96 -1.68 7.59
C ARG A 306 23.90 -2.74 7.93
N ALA A 307 24.19 -3.62 8.89
CA ALA A 307 23.27 -4.67 9.33
C ALA A 307 21.92 -4.14 9.81
N LYS A 308 21.86 -2.91 10.36
CA LYS A 308 20.62 -2.28 10.85
C LYS A 308 19.44 -2.41 9.88
N ARG A 309 19.68 -2.13 8.59
CA ARG A 309 18.62 -2.20 7.56
C ARG A 309 18.29 -3.65 7.20
N LEU A 310 19.31 -4.49 7.09
CA LEU A 310 19.19 -5.91 6.72
C LEU A 310 18.42 -6.70 7.79
N MET A 311 18.64 -6.41 9.07
CA MET A 311 17.94 -7.09 10.16
C MET A 311 16.42 -6.86 10.10
N VAL A 312 16.00 -5.64 9.75
CA VAL A 312 14.57 -5.27 9.71
C VAL A 312 13.88 -5.84 8.48
N ARG A 313 14.55 -5.83 7.32
CA ARG A 313 14.03 -6.31 6.04
C ARG A 313 13.49 -7.75 6.13
N GLU A 314 12.46 -8.05 5.34
CA GLU A 314 11.98 -9.42 5.18
C GLU A 314 13.04 -10.32 4.54
N ALA A 315 13.23 -11.52 5.10
CA ALA A 315 14.28 -12.44 4.67
C ALA A 315 14.12 -12.86 3.19
N ALA A 316 12.88 -12.99 2.73
CA ALA A 316 12.56 -13.31 1.33
C ALA A 316 12.94 -12.20 0.33
N LEU A 317 13.23 -10.99 0.80
CA LEU A 317 13.60 -9.83 -0.04
C LEU A 317 15.10 -9.53 -0.02
N LEU A 318 15.90 -10.36 0.67
CA LEU A 318 17.35 -10.22 0.72
C LEU A 318 17.99 -11.12 -0.34
N ASP A 319 18.84 -10.54 -1.17
CA ASP A 319 19.74 -11.30 -2.06
C ASP A 319 20.78 -12.09 -1.24
N GLU A 320 21.44 -13.07 -1.87
CA GLU A 320 22.43 -13.94 -1.23
C GLU A 320 23.58 -13.17 -0.57
N GLY A 321 24.07 -12.10 -1.22
CA GLY A 321 25.13 -11.27 -0.67
C GLY A 321 24.68 -10.42 0.53
N SER A 322 23.44 -9.98 0.53
CA SER A 322 22.79 -9.30 1.65
C SER A 322 22.55 -10.25 2.83
N HIS A 323 22.14 -11.49 2.57
CA HIS A 323 22.06 -12.55 3.58
C HIS A 323 23.42 -12.85 4.21
N ALA A 324 24.46 -13.06 3.40
CA ALA A 324 25.81 -13.34 3.89
C ALA A 324 26.34 -12.21 4.78
N ARG A 325 26.17 -10.94 4.35
CA ARG A 325 26.56 -9.76 5.14
C ARG A 325 25.79 -9.64 6.45
N LEU A 326 24.49 -9.96 6.43
CA LEU A 326 23.68 -9.99 7.65
C LEU A 326 24.22 -11.05 8.62
N GLN A 327 24.46 -12.28 8.16
CA GLN A 327 25.00 -13.35 9.01
C GLN A 327 26.37 -13.01 9.59
N GLN A 328 27.27 -12.45 8.77
CA GLN A 328 28.58 -11.97 9.24
C GLN A 328 28.44 -10.91 10.33
N ALA A 329 27.49 -9.98 10.20
CA ALA A 329 27.25 -8.95 11.20
C ALA A 329 26.64 -9.50 12.49
N LEU A 330 25.70 -10.46 12.39
CA LEU A 330 25.10 -11.12 13.55
C LEU A 330 26.14 -11.91 14.34
N ALA A 331 27.11 -12.55 13.66
CA ALA A 331 28.22 -13.25 14.29
C ALA A 331 29.15 -12.32 15.12
N GLN A 332 29.09 -11.00 14.92
CA GLN A 332 29.89 -10.04 15.69
C GLN A 332 29.33 -9.75 17.08
N SER A 333 28.06 -10.08 17.34
CA SER A 333 27.38 -9.78 18.61
C SER A 333 26.27 -10.79 18.90
N GLN A 334 26.42 -11.51 20.02
CA GLN A 334 25.40 -12.40 20.56
C GLN A 334 24.06 -11.68 20.78
N ALA A 335 24.09 -10.40 21.18
CA ALA A 335 22.88 -9.62 21.39
C ALA A 335 22.15 -9.35 20.07
N LEU A 336 22.87 -9.00 18.99
CA LEU A 336 22.28 -8.82 17.66
C LEU A 336 21.67 -10.12 17.13
N GLN A 337 22.39 -11.24 17.26
CA GLN A 337 21.90 -12.56 16.87
C GLN A 337 20.63 -12.93 17.64
N THR A 338 20.61 -12.69 18.95
CA THR A 338 19.46 -12.99 19.81
C THR A 338 18.24 -12.16 19.41
N VAL A 339 18.36 -10.84 19.25
CA VAL A 339 17.20 -10.01 18.86
C VAL A 339 16.70 -10.33 17.45
N TYR A 340 17.59 -10.71 16.53
CA TYR A 340 17.19 -11.15 15.20
C TYR A 340 16.45 -12.49 15.24
N ALA A 341 16.92 -13.46 16.03
CA ALA A 341 16.22 -14.72 16.24
C ALA A 341 14.83 -14.49 16.89
N MET A 342 14.73 -13.60 17.88
CA MET A 342 13.45 -13.24 18.51
C MET A 342 12.48 -12.56 17.54
N LYS A 343 12.98 -11.73 16.61
CA LYS A 343 12.17 -11.18 15.51
C LYS A 343 11.56 -12.31 14.67
N GLN A 344 12.38 -13.26 14.23
CA GLN A 344 11.94 -14.37 13.38
C GLN A 344 10.91 -15.23 14.12
N LYS A 345 11.20 -15.62 15.37
CA LYS A 345 10.25 -16.36 16.22
C LYS A 345 8.91 -15.64 16.36
N LEU A 346 8.91 -14.31 16.54
CA LEU A 346 7.69 -13.52 16.64
C LEU A 346 6.89 -13.57 15.32
N GLN A 347 7.56 -13.41 14.19
CA GLN A 347 6.94 -13.49 12.85
C GLN A 347 6.32 -14.87 12.59
N ASP A 348 6.98 -15.94 13.05
CA ASP A 348 6.53 -17.32 12.84
C ASP A 348 5.23 -17.65 13.58
N ILE A 349 4.88 -16.93 14.66
CA ILE A 349 3.66 -17.19 15.45
C ILE A 349 2.41 -17.09 14.58
N TRP A 350 2.33 -16.08 13.71
CA TRP A 350 1.13 -15.82 12.90
C TRP A 350 1.27 -16.23 11.43
N GLN A 351 2.41 -16.78 11.01
CA GLN A 351 2.55 -17.38 9.68
C GLN A 351 2.00 -18.82 9.63
N ARG A 352 1.75 -19.44 10.79
CA ARG A 352 1.18 -20.79 10.90
C ARG A 352 -0.33 -20.75 10.65
N SER A 353 -0.73 -21.13 9.44
CA SER A 353 -2.09 -21.00 8.88
C SER A 353 -3.15 -21.95 9.48
N ALA A 354 -2.79 -22.85 10.40
CA ALA A 354 -3.67 -23.90 10.94
C ALA A 354 -3.64 -23.99 12.48
N THR A 355 -3.41 -22.87 13.16
CA THR A 355 -3.18 -22.88 14.61
C THR A 355 -4.43 -22.43 15.38
N THR A 356 -4.83 -23.21 16.40
CA THR A 356 -5.94 -22.84 17.29
C THR A 356 -5.62 -21.58 18.09
N GLN A 357 -6.65 -20.86 18.54
CA GLN A 357 -6.48 -19.66 19.36
C GLN A 357 -5.65 -19.94 20.63
N GLU A 358 -5.86 -21.10 21.26
CA GLU A 358 -5.10 -21.54 22.43
C GLU A 358 -3.60 -21.69 22.15
N HIS A 359 -3.23 -22.31 21.03
CA HIS A 359 -1.83 -22.46 20.67
C HIS A 359 -1.18 -21.11 20.33
N LEU A 360 -1.93 -20.15 19.77
CA LEU A 360 -1.42 -18.79 19.55
C LEU A 360 -1.17 -18.05 20.88
N ILE A 361 -2.05 -18.22 21.87
CA ILE A 361 -1.84 -17.71 23.23
C ILE A 361 -0.56 -18.31 23.82
N GLN A 362 -0.42 -19.64 23.80
CA GLN A 362 0.75 -20.33 24.32
C GLN A 362 2.05 -19.92 23.61
N ALA A 363 2.02 -19.80 22.28
CA ALA A 363 3.19 -19.39 21.50
C ALA A 363 3.64 -17.97 21.85
N LEU A 364 2.70 -17.03 22.04
CA LEU A 364 3.03 -15.67 22.42
C LEU A 364 3.50 -15.58 23.89
N GLN A 365 2.92 -16.39 24.79
CA GLN A 365 3.40 -16.54 26.16
C GLN A 365 4.82 -17.08 26.21
N GLU A 366 5.12 -18.13 25.44
CA GLU A 366 6.47 -18.67 25.33
C GLU A 366 7.46 -17.64 24.80
N TRP A 367 7.07 -16.93 23.73
CA TRP A 367 7.89 -15.86 23.19
C TRP A 367 8.22 -14.78 24.23
N CYS A 368 7.26 -14.37 25.05
CA CYS A 368 7.49 -13.43 26.14
C CYS A 368 8.42 -14.00 27.23
N ARG A 369 8.27 -15.27 27.62
CA ARG A 369 9.16 -15.93 28.59
C ARG A 369 10.59 -15.98 28.08
N GLU A 370 10.79 -16.40 26.83
CA GLU A 370 12.11 -16.43 26.21
C GLU A 370 12.73 -15.03 26.13
N ALA A 371 11.95 -14.02 25.72
CA ALA A 371 12.39 -12.63 25.64
C ALA A 371 12.92 -12.11 27.00
N GLU A 372 12.25 -12.45 28.09
CA GLU A 372 12.66 -12.07 29.45
C GLU A 372 13.93 -12.80 29.89
N ALA A 373 14.06 -14.08 29.54
CA ALA A 373 15.23 -14.89 29.86
C ALA A 373 16.52 -14.40 29.17
N THR A 374 16.42 -13.67 28.05
CA THR A 374 17.59 -13.15 27.31
C THR A 374 18.45 -12.13 28.09
N ARG A 375 17.93 -11.55 29.17
CA ARG A 375 18.53 -10.42 29.91
C ARG A 375 18.77 -9.16 29.08
N ILE A 376 18.24 -9.09 27.84
CA ILE A 376 18.28 -7.88 27.01
C ILE A 376 17.11 -6.98 27.42
N GLN A 377 17.40 -5.84 28.05
CA GLN A 377 16.38 -4.94 28.61
C GLN A 377 15.32 -4.52 27.58
N ALA A 378 15.73 -4.27 26.33
CA ALA A 378 14.81 -3.88 25.27
C ALA A 378 13.80 -4.99 24.91
N LEU A 379 14.22 -6.27 24.93
CA LEU A 379 13.33 -7.42 24.69
C LEU A 379 12.36 -7.59 25.86
N ARG A 380 12.84 -7.50 27.10
CA ARG A 380 11.99 -7.56 28.30
C ARG A 380 10.92 -6.47 28.29
N ALA A 381 11.30 -5.22 28.07
CA ALA A 381 10.35 -4.11 28.02
C ALA A 381 9.30 -4.28 26.89
N PHE A 382 9.70 -4.85 25.76
CA PHE A 382 8.77 -5.13 24.68
C PHE A 382 7.83 -6.31 24.99
N ALA A 383 8.32 -7.35 25.67
CA ALA A 383 7.49 -8.46 26.14
C ALA A 383 6.46 -8.00 27.18
N GLU A 384 6.86 -7.18 28.15
CA GLU A 384 5.96 -6.53 29.12
C GLU A 384 4.86 -5.73 28.39
N ARG A 385 5.24 -4.96 27.36
CA ARG A 385 4.29 -4.18 26.56
C ARG A 385 3.33 -5.06 25.75
N ILE A 386 3.81 -6.14 25.11
CA ILE A 386 2.95 -7.04 24.32
C ILE A 386 1.79 -7.59 25.13
N ARG A 387 2.01 -7.93 26.42
CA ARG A 387 0.96 -8.47 27.30
C ARG A 387 -0.22 -7.50 27.47
N THR A 388 0.06 -6.20 27.39
CA THR A 388 -0.94 -5.14 27.54
C THR A 388 -1.69 -4.83 26.25
N TYR A 389 -1.32 -5.43 25.11
CA TYR A 389 -1.94 -5.07 23.85
C TYR A 389 -3.43 -5.42 23.78
N THR A 390 -4.18 -4.45 23.26
CA THR A 390 -5.58 -4.57 22.90
C THR A 390 -5.86 -3.71 21.66
N LEU A 391 -6.96 -3.98 20.96
CA LEU A 391 -7.40 -3.14 19.84
C LEU A 391 -8.33 -2.06 20.35
N VAL A 392 -8.22 -0.85 19.80
CA VAL A 392 -9.28 0.15 19.97
C VAL A 392 -10.58 -0.45 19.43
N PRO A 393 -11.68 -0.47 20.20
CA PRO A 393 -12.98 -0.89 19.68
C PRO A 393 -13.28 -0.11 18.40
N ALA A 394 -13.72 -0.80 17.35
CA ALA A 394 -14.18 -0.11 16.15
C ALA A 394 -15.27 0.89 16.57
N ALA A 395 -15.09 2.17 16.25
CA ALA A 395 -16.13 3.17 16.50
C ALA A 395 -17.43 2.68 15.82
N ALA A 396 -18.48 2.56 16.63
CA ALA A 396 -19.77 1.99 16.22
C ALA A 396 -20.45 2.80 15.12
#